data_AF-A0A8X6IL37-F1
#
_entry.id   AF-A0A8X6IL37-F1
#
_cell.length_a   1.000
_cell.length_b   1.000
_cell.length_c   1.000
_cell.angle_alpha   90.00
_cell.angle_beta   90.00
_cell.angle_gamma   90.00
#
_symmetry.space_group_name_H-M   'P 1'
#
loop_
_entity.id
_entity.type
_entity.pdbx_description
1 polymer ?
#
loop_
_entity_poly.entity_id
_entity_poly.type
_entity_poly.pdbx_seq_one_letter_code
_entity_poly.pdbx_strand_id
1 'polypeptide(L)'
;MKRMFNSNNGSNKRVCFSEDTKPVVNDEELAISSIIRIYAKDAKGNQKYPRDKEENEKALPRLDLRSWQYATDKEGNAFYPKNKFGKEVLYGDYIQRKDGSIQYPLTEDGNPEYEIDYTTRDEYYFIKKDESINWGEDINGNQRYAKKANGDEYYPPNGELAYDHSGSPQYARTEDGQVIFPLDVEGNECYIKDDSKGGSHVMYMDDVLLERYAKTKTGEEVYPVKITNQSTRSYKEVILNGEYARTNLQEVKYPLDEYGNEYTLELPPAGKVKDSFPEGYYFPLEYPITNDN
;
A
#
# COMPACT_ATOMS: atom_id res chain seq x y z
N MET A 1 -51.82 -42.42 16.84
CA MET A 1 -51.76 -42.97 18.22
C MET A 1 -50.30 -42.91 18.66
N LYS A 2 -50.00 -42.30 19.82
CA LYS A 2 -48.83 -42.45 20.74
C LYS A 2 -47.51 -43.05 20.18
N ARG A 3 -46.29 -42.60 20.47
CA ARG A 3 -45.71 -41.69 21.48
C ARG A 3 -44.23 -41.44 21.13
N MET A 4 -43.71 -40.30 21.56
CA MET A 4 -42.28 -39.94 21.69
C MET A 4 -41.56 -40.77 22.76
N PHE A 5 -40.22 -40.88 22.67
CA PHE A 5 -39.19 -40.67 23.74
C PHE A 5 -37.80 -40.74 23.05
N ASN A 6 -37.01 -39.66 23.02
CA ASN A 6 -36.01 -39.16 23.99
C ASN A 6 -34.57 -39.66 23.79
N SER A 7 -33.65 -38.73 23.58
CA SER A 7 -32.27 -38.79 24.05
C SER A 7 -31.69 -37.36 24.04
N ASN A 8 -31.88 -36.66 25.17
CA ASN A 8 -31.21 -35.43 25.52
C ASN A 8 -30.45 -35.71 26.82
N ASN A 9 -29.13 -35.52 26.85
CA ASN A 9 -28.34 -35.26 28.06
C ASN A 9 -26.92 -34.82 27.68
N GLY A 10 -26.77 -33.52 27.37
CA GLY A 10 -25.49 -32.82 27.40
C GLY A 10 -25.49 -31.86 28.59
N SER A 11 -24.86 -32.27 29.69
CA SER A 11 -24.77 -31.49 30.92
C SER A 11 -23.73 -30.38 30.77
N ASN A 12 -24.19 -29.14 30.56
CA ASN A 12 -23.35 -27.95 30.72
C ASN A 12 -23.09 -27.70 32.21
N LYS A 13 -21.94 -28.15 32.71
CA LYS A 13 -21.42 -27.73 34.02
C LYS A 13 -20.89 -26.29 33.90
N ARG A 14 -21.59 -25.33 34.54
CA ARG A 14 -21.01 -24.03 34.89
C ARG A 14 -20.14 -24.23 36.13
N VAL A 15 -18.84 -23.95 36.00
CA VAL A 15 -17.92 -23.84 37.13
C VAL A 15 -17.91 -22.38 37.56
N CYS A 16 -18.44 -22.09 38.74
CA CYS A 16 -18.22 -20.82 39.42
C CYS A 16 -16.97 -20.98 40.28
N PHE A 17 -15.98 -20.10 40.09
CA PHE A 17 -14.85 -20.01 41.00
C PHE A 17 -15.25 -19.14 42.19
N SER A 18 -15.03 -19.64 43.40
CA SER A 18 -15.00 -18.81 44.61
C SER A 18 -13.59 -18.24 44.75
N GLU A 19 -13.51 -16.94 45.01
CA GLU A 19 -12.30 -16.29 45.49
C GLU A 19 -12.04 -16.83 46.90
N ASP A 20 -10.99 -17.65 47.04
CA ASP A 20 -10.22 -17.92 48.28
C ASP A 20 -9.72 -19.37 48.36
N THR A 21 -8.91 -19.82 47.40
CA THR A 21 -7.92 -20.88 47.67
C THR A 21 -6.74 -20.75 46.71
N LYS A 22 -5.53 -20.58 47.26
CA LYS A 22 -4.29 -20.76 46.50
C LYS A 22 -4.02 -22.27 46.35
N PRO A 23 -3.91 -22.83 45.14
CA PRO A 23 -3.56 -24.23 44.98
C PRO A 23 -2.06 -24.44 45.22
N VAL A 24 -1.75 -25.38 46.11
CA VAL A 24 -0.45 -26.04 46.19
C VAL A 24 -0.42 -27.07 45.05
N VAL A 25 0.46 -26.87 44.07
CA VAL A 25 0.64 -27.81 42.96
C VAL A 25 1.76 -28.77 43.35
N ASN A 26 1.41 -30.03 43.60
CA ASN A 26 2.36 -31.14 43.57
C ASN A 26 2.57 -31.53 42.11
N ASP A 27 3.84 -31.64 41.71
CA ASP A 27 4.25 -32.25 40.45
C ASP A 27 3.89 -33.74 40.44
N GLU A 28 3.64 -34.29 39.24
CA GLU A 28 3.29 -35.70 38.92
C GLU A 28 1.80 -36.06 38.81
N GLU A 29 1.16 -35.62 37.71
CA GLU A 29 0.40 -36.46 36.76
C GLU A 29 -0.20 -35.53 35.67
N LEU A 30 0.53 -35.36 34.57
CA LEU A 30 0.00 -34.69 33.37
C LEU A 30 -0.97 -35.65 32.65
N ALA A 31 -2.19 -35.73 33.16
CA ALA A 31 -3.33 -35.96 32.28
C ALA A 31 -3.31 -34.82 31.25
N ILE A 32 -2.99 -35.13 29.99
CA ILE A 32 -3.05 -34.20 28.86
C ILE A 32 -4.52 -33.92 28.56
N SER A 33 -5.16 -33.20 29.49
CA SER A 33 -6.30 -32.34 29.21
C SER A 33 -5.79 -31.35 28.17
N SER A 34 -6.43 -31.33 27.00
CA SER A 34 -6.18 -30.37 25.93
C SER A 34 -6.50 -28.96 26.45
N ILE A 35 -5.58 -28.35 27.19
CA ILE A 35 -5.71 -26.98 27.69
C ILE A 35 -5.61 -26.10 26.44
N ILE A 36 -6.77 -25.79 25.86
CA ILE A 36 -6.89 -24.75 24.84
C ILE A 36 -6.46 -23.46 25.51
N ARG A 37 -5.31 -22.92 25.08
CA ARG A 37 -4.88 -21.60 25.49
C ARG A 37 -5.81 -20.59 24.82
N ILE A 38 -6.53 -19.80 25.62
CA ILE A 38 -7.43 -18.76 25.13
C ILE A 38 -6.94 -17.40 25.60
N TYR A 39 -7.01 -16.42 24.72
CA TYR A 39 -6.76 -15.03 25.07
C TYR A 39 -7.89 -14.46 25.93
N ALA A 40 -7.53 -13.58 26.87
CA ALA A 40 -8.51 -12.75 27.56
C ALA A 40 -9.22 -11.83 26.56
N LYS A 41 -10.49 -11.51 26.81
CA LYS A 41 -11.26 -10.58 25.97
C LYS A 41 -11.53 -9.27 26.72
N ASP A 42 -11.53 -8.16 25.99
CA ASP A 42 -11.99 -6.88 26.50
C ASP A 42 -13.52 -6.75 26.47
N ALA A 43 -14.05 -5.62 26.96
CA ALA A 43 -15.48 -5.36 27.00
C ALA A 43 -16.14 -5.26 25.61
N LYS A 44 -15.35 -5.05 24.55
CA LYS A 44 -15.81 -5.02 23.15
C LYS A 44 -15.76 -6.40 22.49
N GLY A 45 -15.20 -7.40 23.18
CA GLY A 45 -15.06 -8.77 22.70
C GLY A 45 -13.76 -9.06 21.96
N ASN A 46 -12.83 -8.10 21.89
CA ASN A 46 -11.53 -8.30 21.25
C ASN A 46 -10.62 -9.09 22.19
N GLN A 47 -9.89 -10.06 21.63
CA GLN A 47 -8.85 -10.77 22.37
C GLN A 47 -7.68 -9.83 22.66
N LYS A 48 -6.99 -10.05 23.77
CA LYS A 48 -5.81 -9.27 24.19
C LYS A 48 -4.61 -10.16 24.36
N TYR A 49 -3.49 -9.72 23.80
CA TYR A 49 -2.20 -10.35 24.03
C TYR A 49 -1.73 -10.19 25.48
N PRO A 50 -1.10 -11.22 26.07
CA PRO A 50 -0.27 -11.03 27.24
C PRO A 50 0.95 -10.15 26.90
N ARG A 51 1.42 -9.37 27.88
CA ARG A 51 2.62 -8.54 27.75
C ARG A 51 3.75 -9.06 28.63
N ASP A 52 4.98 -8.95 28.14
CA ASP A 52 6.18 -9.20 28.95
C ASP A 52 6.52 -8.00 29.86
N LYS A 53 7.62 -8.10 30.62
CA LYS A 53 8.06 -7.02 31.52
C LYS A 53 8.51 -5.75 30.81
N GLU A 54 8.79 -5.83 29.51
CA GLU A 54 9.15 -4.70 28.67
C GLU A 54 7.94 -4.17 27.87
N GLU A 55 6.74 -4.62 28.22
CA GLU A 55 5.47 -4.24 27.60
C GLU A 55 5.28 -4.74 26.16
N ASN A 56 6.09 -5.70 25.69
CA ASN A 56 5.88 -6.29 24.37
C ASN A 56 4.76 -7.33 24.41
N GLU A 57 3.85 -7.28 23.45
CA GLU A 57 2.79 -8.26 23.28
C GLU A 57 3.36 -9.58 22.73
N LYS A 58 2.83 -10.70 23.24
CA LYS A 58 3.31 -12.04 22.87
C LYS A 58 2.18 -12.91 22.34
N ALA A 59 2.38 -13.45 21.13
CA ALA A 59 1.55 -14.54 20.64
C ALA A 59 1.72 -15.80 21.51
N LEU A 60 0.68 -16.62 21.58
CA LEU A 60 0.69 -17.88 22.30
C LEU A 60 1.09 -19.00 21.33
N PRO A 61 2.05 -19.87 21.68
CA PRO A 61 2.35 -21.02 20.85
C PRO A 61 1.17 -22.00 20.91
N ARG A 62 0.85 -22.62 19.77
CA ARG A 62 -0.14 -23.69 19.71
C ARG A 62 0.40 -24.96 20.37
N LEU A 63 -0.49 -25.92 20.63
CA LEU A 63 -0.15 -27.19 21.26
C LEU A 63 0.88 -28.02 20.45
N ASP A 64 0.93 -27.82 19.14
CA ASP A 64 1.93 -28.47 18.28
C ASP A 64 3.34 -27.88 18.42
N LEU A 65 3.48 -26.73 19.10
CA LEU A 65 4.71 -25.95 19.26
C LEU A 65 5.38 -25.54 17.94
N ARG A 66 4.70 -25.72 16.81
CA ARG A 66 5.20 -25.40 15.46
C ARG A 66 4.50 -24.18 14.88
N SER A 67 3.33 -23.84 15.40
CA SER A 67 2.55 -22.68 14.96
C SER A 67 2.19 -21.77 16.12
N TRP A 68 1.81 -20.54 15.79
CA TRP A 68 1.40 -19.54 16.75
C TRP A 68 -0.11 -19.28 16.62
N GLN A 69 -0.73 -18.92 17.73
CA GLN A 69 -2.11 -18.46 17.78
C GLN A 69 -2.09 -16.95 17.91
N TYR A 70 -2.66 -16.24 16.95
CA TYR A 70 -2.82 -14.79 17.04
C TYR A 70 -4.12 -14.42 17.76
N ALA A 71 -4.15 -13.25 18.39
CA ALA A 71 -5.37 -12.70 18.99
C ALA A 71 -6.30 -12.24 17.86
N THR A 72 -7.61 -12.33 18.09
CA THR A 72 -8.64 -11.90 17.14
C THR A 72 -9.49 -10.76 17.67
N ASP A 73 -9.98 -9.91 16.77
CA ASP A 73 -11.06 -8.96 17.07
C ASP A 73 -12.39 -9.67 17.38
N LYS A 74 -13.44 -8.89 17.66
CA LYS A 74 -14.78 -9.42 17.93
C LYS A 74 -15.43 -10.10 16.71
N GLU A 75 -15.02 -9.75 15.50
CA GLU A 75 -15.42 -10.38 14.23
C GLU A 75 -14.64 -11.68 13.95
N GLY A 76 -13.60 -11.97 14.72
CA GLY A 76 -12.74 -13.14 14.56
C GLY A 76 -11.61 -12.96 13.55
N ASN A 77 -11.27 -11.72 13.16
CA ASN A 77 -10.09 -11.44 12.34
C ASN A 77 -8.86 -11.37 13.24
N ALA A 78 -7.81 -12.09 12.88
CA ALA A 78 -6.55 -12.05 13.63
C ALA A 78 -5.80 -10.74 13.36
N PHE A 79 -5.01 -10.30 14.34
CA PHE A 79 -4.10 -9.16 14.19
C PHE A 79 -2.74 -9.49 14.83
N TYR A 80 -1.67 -8.78 14.46
CA TYR A 80 -0.34 -9.04 15.00
C TYR A 80 -0.14 -8.47 16.41
N PRO A 81 0.66 -9.12 17.27
CA PRO A 81 1.11 -8.50 18.52
C PRO A 81 2.04 -7.32 18.23
N LYS A 82 2.00 -6.30 19.09
CA LYS A 82 2.89 -5.13 18.98
C LYS A 82 4.02 -5.16 20.01
N ASN A 83 5.21 -4.71 19.63
CA ASN A 83 6.27 -4.44 20.59
C ASN A 83 6.00 -3.12 21.33
N LYS A 84 6.86 -2.75 22.29
CA LYS A 84 6.73 -1.51 23.08
C LYS A 84 6.78 -0.21 22.27
N PHE A 85 7.27 -0.27 21.03
CA PHE A 85 7.34 0.85 20.10
C PHE A 85 6.14 0.88 19.13
N GLY A 86 5.23 -0.10 19.21
CA GLY A 86 4.05 -0.17 18.34
C GLY A 86 4.25 -0.91 17.02
N LYS A 87 5.48 -1.31 16.68
CA LYS A 87 5.77 -2.18 15.54
C LYS A 87 5.10 -3.55 15.74
N GLU A 88 4.43 -4.04 14.70
CA GLU A 88 3.83 -5.37 14.69
C GLU A 88 4.89 -6.46 14.52
N VAL A 89 4.69 -7.59 15.20
CA VAL A 89 5.68 -8.66 15.29
C VAL A 89 5.11 -9.95 14.73
N LEU A 90 5.76 -10.46 13.69
CA LEU A 90 5.50 -11.77 13.12
C LEU A 90 6.03 -12.88 14.03
N TYR A 91 5.19 -13.86 14.38
CA TYR A 91 5.58 -15.06 15.10
C TYR A 91 5.31 -16.28 14.21
N GLY A 92 6.30 -16.68 13.42
CA GLY A 92 6.17 -17.79 12.47
C GLY A 92 5.48 -17.33 11.18
N ASP A 93 4.25 -17.80 10.96
CA ASP A 93 3.53 -17.57 9.71
C ASP A 93 2.75 -16.25 9.72
N TYR A 94 2.54 -15.70 8.51
CA TYR A 94 1.68 -14.55 8.32
C TYR A 94 0.21 -14.88 8.66
N ILE A 95 -0.51 -13.86 9.10
CA ILE A 95 -1.94 -13.92 9.32
C ILE A 95 -2.66 -14.06 7.98
N GLN A 96 -3.45 -15.12 7.84
CA GLN A 96 -4.35 -15.29 6.71
C GLN A 96 -5.72 -14.69 7.03
N ARG A 97 -6.18 -13.76 6.19
CA ARG A 97 -7.54 -13.19 6.23
C ARG A 97 -8.56 -14.25 5.77
N LYS A 98 -9.85 -14.01 6.07
CA LYS A 98 -10.93 -14.97 5.77
C LYS A 98 -11.13 -15.23 4.27
N ASP A 99 -10.75 -14.27 3.43
CA ASP A 99 -10.74 -14.37 1.97
C ASP A 99 -9.53 -15.14 1.43
N GLY A 100 -8.62 -15.57 2.31
CA GLY A 100 -7.40 -16.27 1.97
C GLY A 100 -6.20 -15.36 1.68
N SER A 101 -6.38 -14.03 1.70
CA SER A 101 -5.27 -13.09 1.54
C SER A 101 -4.36 -13.09 2.78
N ILE A 102 -3.18 -12.49 2.65
CA ILE A 102 -2.20 -12.39 3.73
C ILE A 102 -2.26 -10.97 4.25
N GLN A 103 -2.23 -10.81 5.56
CA GLN A 103 -1.96 -9.54 6.19
C GLN A 103 -0.47 -9.51 6.55
N TYR A 104 0.24 -8.49 6.09
CA TYR A 104 1.63 -8.26 6.49
C TYR A 104 1.67 -7.49 7.81
N PRO A 105 2.66 -7.75 8.68
CA PRO A 105 2.88 -6.92 9.86
C PRO A 105 3.30 -5.51 9.45
N LEU A 106 2.89 -4.51 10.23
CA LEU A 106 3.30 -3.13 10.03
C LEU A 106 4.57 -2.76 10.82
N THR A 107 5.42 -1.94 10.22
CA THR A 107 6.54 -1.25 10.87
C THR A 107 6.03 -0.21 11.88
N GLU A 108 6.94 0.42 12.63
CA GLU A 108 6.60 1.50 13.56
C GLU A 108 5.93 2.70 12.85
N ASP A 109 6.39 3.00 11.62
CA ASP A 109 5.81 4.06 10.78
C ASP A 109 4.52 3.65 10.07
N GLY A 110 4.03 2.41 10.31
CA GLY A 110 2.78 1.92 9.73
C GLY A 110 2.89 1.44 8.28
N ASN A 111 4.09 1.13 7.78
CA ASN A 111 4.28 0.52 6.45
C ASN A 111 4.26 -1.01 6.56
N PRO A 112 3.79 -1.76 5.55
CA PRO A 112 3.86 -3.21 5.56
C PRO A 112 5.32 -3.70 5.50
N GLU A 113 5.62 -4.79 6.21
CA GLU A 113 6.89 -5.49 6.18
C GLU A 113 6.71 -6.81 5.42
N TYR A 114 7.20 -6.81 4.17
CA TYR A 114 7.20 -7.97 3.29
C TYR A 114 8.27 -8.99 3.69
N GLU A 115 8.20 -10.20 3.13
CA GLU A 115 9.24 -11.20 3.36
C GLU A 115 10.52 -10.82 2.58
N ILE A 116 11.68 -11.06 3.18
CA ILE A 116 12.97 -10.68 2.63
C ILE A 116 13.70 -11.91 2.11
N ASP A 117 14.21 -11.86 0.88
CA ASP A 117 15.18 -12.82 0.38
C ASP A 117 16.51 -12.64 1.12
N TYR A 118 16.97 -13.65 1.86
CA TYR A 118 18.19 -13.55 2.66
C TYR A 118 19.48 -13.37 1.84
N THR A 119 19.45 -13.69 0.55
CA THR A 119 20.58 -13.58 -0.38
C THR A 119 20.67 -12.18 -0.95
N THR A 120 19.58 -11.67 -1.52
CA THR A 120 19.59 -10.34 -2.16
C THR A 120 19.29 -9.21 -1.18
N ARG A 121 18.60 -9.53 -0.08
CA ARG A 121 17.98 -8.58 0.87
C ARG A 121 16.81 -7.79 0.28
N ASP A 122 16.32 -8.18 -0.88
CA ASP A 122 15.10 -7.59 -1.44
C ASP A 122 13.89 -8.21 -0.75
N GLU A 123 12.87 -7.39 -0.51
CA GLU A 123 11.53 -7.86 -0.20
C GLU A 123 10.91 -8.52 -1.43
N TYR A 124 10.00 -9.48 -1.23
CA TYR A 124 9.27 -10.10 -2.33
C TYR A 124 7.76 -10.17 -2.09
N TYR A 125 7.03 -10.10 -3.20
CA TYR A 125 5.57 -10.24 -3.23
C TYR A 125 5.16 -11.70 -3.01
N PHE A 126 4.16 -11.91 -2.16
CA PHE A 126 3.44 -13.16 -2.18
C PHE A 126 2.47 -13.18 -3.37
N ILE A 127 2.70 -14.08 -4.32
CA ILE A 127 1.84 -14.26 -5.50
C ILE A 127 0.79 -15.32 -5.19
N LYS A 128 -0.49 -14.99 -5.39
CA LYS A 128 -1.61 -15.90 -5.19
C LYS A 128 -1.67 -16.95 -6.31
N LYS A 129 -2.52 -17.97 -6.15
CA LYS A 129 -2.68 -19.04 -7.15
C LYS A 129 -3.20 -18.57 -8.50
N ASP A 130 -3.88 -17.43 -8.54
CA ASP A 130 -4.38 -16.77 -9.75
C ASP A 130 -3.40 -15.75 -10.33
N GLU A 131 -2.13 -15.79 -9.89
CA GLU A 131 -1.05 -14.89 -10.29
C GLU A 131 -1.23 -13.43 -9.85
N SER A 132 -2.26 -13.13 -9.06
CA SER A 132 -2.46 -11.80 -8.47
C SER A 132 -1.57 -11.56 -7.26
N ILE A 133 -1.24 -10.30 -7.01
CA ILE A 133 -0.40 -9.94 -5.87
C ILE A 133 -1.22 -9.89 -4.58
N ASN A 134 -0.58 -10.34 -3.51
CA ASN A 134 -1.04 -10.09 -2.17
C ASN A 134 -0.38 -8.80 -1.66
N TRP A 135 -1.09 -7.69 -1.82
CA TRP A 135 -0.60 -6.36 -1.45
C TRP A 135 -0.53 -6.19 0.07
N GLY A 136 0.59 -5.64 0.55
CA GLY A 136 0.68 -5.03 1.86
C GLY A 136 0.02 -3.65 1.83
N GLU A 137 -0.76 -3.38 2.87
CA GLU A 137 -1.45 -2.10 3.07
C GLU A 137 -0.78 -1.36 4.22
N ASP A 138 -0.55 -0.05 4.08
CA ASP A 138 -0.10 0.80 5.18
C ASP A 138 -1.24 1.05 6.19
N ILE A 139 -0.94 1.78 7.28
CA ILE A 139 -1.93 2.10 8.32
C ILE A 139 -3.14 2.92 7.82
N ASN A 140 -3.02 3.58 6.67
CA ASN A 140 -4.09 4.33 6.02
C ASN A 140 -4.87 3.50 5.00
N GLY A 141 -4.44 2.25 4.76
CA GLY A 141 -5.04 1.35 3.78
C GLY A 141 -4.53 1.56 2.35
N ASN A 142 -3.41 2.26 2.15
CA ASN A 142 -2.79 2.37 0.84
C ASN A 142 -1.94 1.13 0.57
N GLN A 143 -2.05 0.57 -0.62
CA GLN A 143 -1.17 -0.52 -1.04
C GLN A 143 0.26 0.02 -1.24
N ARG A 144 1.26 -0.73 -0.80
CA ARG A 144 2.67 -0.35 -0.95
C ARG A 144 3.41 -1.34 -1.83
N TYR A 145 4.37 -0.88 -2.59
CA TYR A 145 5.29 -1.76 -3.31
C TYR A 145 6.30 -2.39 -2.34
N ALA A 146 6.79 -3.59 -2.68
CA ALA A 146 7.94 -4.21 -2.01
C ALA A 146 9.22 -3.43 -2.32
N LYS A 147 10.20 -3.51 -1.43
CA LYS A 147 11.45 -2.77 -1.50
C LYS A 147 12.65 -3.65 -1.85
N LYS A 148 13.62 -3.06 -2.53
CA LYS A 148 14.95 -3.63 -2.72
C LYS A 148 15.81 -3.44 -1.47
N ALA A 149 16.95 -4.10 -1.44
CA ALA A 149 17.95 -3.97 -0.39
C ALA A 149 18.42 -2.53 -0.13
N ASN A 150 18.33 -1.65 -1.13
CA ASN A 150 18.68 -0.23 -1.03
C ASN A 150 17.52 0.67 -0.57
N GLY A 151 16.37 0.08 -0.19
CA GLY A 151 15.19 0.83 0.27
C GLY A 151 14.24 1.30 -0.82
N ASP A 152 14.65 1.25 -2.10
CA ASP A 152 13.79 1.63 -3.22
C ASP A 152 12.65 0.62 -3.41
N GLU A 153 11.43 1.12 -3.55
CA GLU A 153 10.30 0.33 -3.99
C GLU A 153 10.47 -0.12 -5.45
N TYR A 154 9.86 -1.25 -5.81
CA TYR A 154 9.91 -1.75 -7.17
C TYR A 154 8.59 -2.34 -7.65
N TYR A 155 8.30 -2.12 -8.94
CA TYR A 155 7.12 -2.67 -9.59
C TYR A 155 7.16 -4.20 -9.65
N PRO A 156 6.02 -4.87 -9.44
CA PRO A 156 5.97 -6.31 -9.55
C PRO A 156 6.15 -6.78 -11.00
N PRO A 157 6.67 -8.01 -11.23
CA PRO A 157 6.93 -8.51 -12.58
C PRO A 157 5.71 -8.65 -13.48
N ASN A 158 4.50 -8.80 -12.91
CA ASN A 158 3.25 -8.91 -13.66
C ASN A 158 2.67 -7.55 -14.07
N GLY A 159 3.30 -6.43 -13.69
CA GLY A 159 2.87 -5.08 -14.03
C GLY A 159 1.64 -4.58 -13.28
N GLU A 160 1.16 -5.30 -12.25
CA GLU A 160 0.10 -4.78 -11.39
C GLU A 160 0.54 -3.50 -10.66
N LEU A 161 -0.41 -2.59 -10.45
CA LEU A 161 -0.18 -1.33 -9.78
C LEU A 161 -0.73 -1.38 -8.36
N ALA A 162 -0.03 -0.69 -7.44
CA ALA A 162 -0.54 -0.41 -6.12
C ALA A 162 -1.58 0.72 -6.22
N TYR A 163 -2.60 0.68 -5.36
CA TYR A 163 -3.64 1.69 -5.26
C TYR A 163 -3.71 2.27 -3.85
N ASP A 164 -3.99 3.56 -3.77
CA ASP A 164 -4.31 4.21 -2.51
C ASP A 164 -5.68 3.76 -1.97
N HIS A 165 -5.99 4.15 -0.74
CA HIS A 165 -7.26 3.80 -0.10
C HIS A 165 -8.50 4.38 -0.82
N SER A 166 -8.30 5.33 -1.75
CA SER A 166 -9.36 5.92 -2.59
C SER A 166 -9.53 5.19 -3.93
N GLY A 167 -8.64 4.25 -4.24
CA GLY A 167 -8.61 3.53 -5.51
C GLY A 167 -7.87 4.26 -6.64
N SER A 168 -7.06 5.28 -6.33
CA SER A 168 -6.16 5.90 -7.32
C SER A 168 -4.83 5.14 -7.36
N PRO A 169 -4.28 4.84 -8.55
CA PRO A 169 -3.04 4.09 -8.65
C PRO A 169 -1.82 4.94 -8.21
N GLN A 170 -0.80 4.28 -7.67
CA GLN A 170 0.39 4.91 -7.08
C GLN A 170 1.67 4.56 -7.84
N TYR A 171 2.66 5.45 -7.79
CA TYR A 171 4.01 5.15 -8.26
C TYR A 171 4.83 4.49 -7.15
N ALA A 172 5.82 3.68 -7.55
CA ALA A 172 6.88 3.26 -6.64
C ALA A 172 7.76 4.45 -6.29
N ARG A 173 8.40 4.40 -5.11
CA ARG A 173 9.29 5.45 -4.61
C ARG A 173 10.68 4.95 -4.29
N THR A 174 11.67 5.81 -4.48
CA THR A 174 13.01 5.60 -3.93
C THR A 174 12.99 5.69 -2.40
N GLU A 175 14.08 5.29 -1.75
CA GLU A 175 14.23 5.42 -0.29
C GLU A 175 14.03 6.87 0.20
N ASP A 176 14.45 7.87 -0.59
CA ASP A 176 14.28 9.30 -0.28
C ASP A 176 12.92 9.88 -0.72
N GLY A 177 12.02 9.04 -1.25
CA GLY A 177 10.64 9.41 -1.57
C GLY A 177 10.40 9.95 -2.97
N GLN A 178 11.40 9.96 -3.85
CA GLN A 178 11.25 10.36 -5.25
C GLN A 178 10.46 9.32 -6.05
N VAL A 179 9.73 9.76 -7.06
CA VAL A 179 8.94 8.88 -7.92
C VAL A 179 9.83 8.07 -8.87
N ILE A 180 9.57 6.76 -8.88
CA ILE A 180 10.10 5.81 -9.86
C ILE A 180 9.01 5.57 -10.89
N PHE A 181 9.22 5.99 -12.14
CA PHE A 181 8.28 5.69 -13.21
C PHE A 181 8.41 4.23 -13.67
N PRO A 182 7.31 3.54 -13.98
CA PRO A 182 7.39 2.23 -14.61
C PRO A 182 8.05 2.35 -15.99
N LEU A 183 8.76 1.31 -16.41
CA LEU A 183 9.39 1.24 -17.72
C LEU A 183 8.52 0.44 -18.69
N ASP A 184 8.44 0.88 -19.95
CA ASP A 184 7.90 0.06 -21.04
C ASP A 184 8.92 -0.98 -21.54
N VAL A 185 8.50 -1.78 -22.52
CA VAL A 185 9.33 -2.82 -23.14
C VAL A 185 10.56 -2.29 -23.89
N GLU A 186 10.58 -1.00 -24.20
CA GLU A 186 11.71 -0.33 -24.86
C GLU A 186 12.65 0.36 -23.86
N GLY A 187 12.28 0.38 -22.57
CA GLY A 187 13.01 1.05 -21.50
C GLY A 187 12.70 2.54 -21.37
N ASN A 188 11.57 3.03 -21.91
CA ASN A 188 11.09 4.38 -21.65
C ASN A 188 10.28 4.42 -20.35
N GLU A 189 10.48 5.46 -19.55
CA GLU A 189 9.61 5.74 -18.41
C GLU A 189 8.21 6.14 -18.89
N CYS A 190 7.19 5.63 -18.21
CA CYS A 190 5.80 5.84 -18.56
C CYS A 190 5.02 6.43 -17.38
N TYR A 191 4.06 7.31 -17.67
CA TYR A 191 3.07 7.70 -16.66
C TYR A 191 2.07 6.57 -16.45
N ILE A 192 1.66 6.38 -15.20
CA ILE A 192 0.52 5.54 -14.86
C ILE A 192 -0.76 6.24 -15.34
N LYS A 193 -1.69 5.46 -15.90
CA LYS A 193 -3.02 5.94 -16.29
C LYS A 193 -4.04 5.63 -15.21
N ASP A 194 -4.86 6.61 -14.89
CA ASP A 194 -6.01 6.45 -14.01
C ASP A 194 -7.28 6.34 -14.85
N ASP A 195 -7.71 5.11 -15.11
CA ASP A 195 -8.92 4.82 -15.87
C ASP A 195 -10.19 5.35 -15.19
N SER A 196 -10.20 5.48 -13.86
CA SER A 196 -11.31 6.09 -13.12
C SER A 196 -11.45 7.59 -13.44
N LYS A 197 -10.35 8.22 -13.85
CA LYS A 197 -10.28 9.62 -14.32
C LYS A 197 -10.22 9.72 -15.84
N GLY A 198 -10.85 8.76 -16.52
CA GLY A 198 -10.99 8.74 -17.98
C GLY A 198 -9.70 8.46 -18.74
N GLY A 199 -8.70 7.85 -18.08
CA GLY A 199 -7.40 7.54 -18.68
C GLY A 199 -6.39 8.69 -18.63
N SER A 200 -6.63 9.70 -17.77
CA SER A 200 -5.64 10.74 -17.50
C SER A 200 -4.40 10.15 -16.83
N HIS A 201 -3.24 10.74 -17.09
CA HIS A 201 -2.01 10.37 -16.39
C HIS A 201 -2.09 10.77 -14.93
N VAL A 202 -1.59 9.92 -14.04
CA VAL A 202 -1.40 10.24 -12.62
C VAL A 202 -0.26 11.23 -12.52
N MET A 203 -0.58 12.46 -12.13
CA MET A 203 0.37 13.57 -11.95
C MET A 203 0.49 13.99 -10.50
N TYR A 204 -0.30 13.40 -9.61
CA TYR A 204 -0.32 13.71 -8.19
C TYR A 204 -0.14 12.43 -7.41
N MET A 205 0.67 12.50 -6.36
CA MET A 205 0.89 11.43 -5.40
C MET A 205 0.84 12.05 -4.01
N ASP A 206 -0.05 11.57 -3.15
CA ASP A 206 -0.34 12.17 -1.84
C ASP A 206 -0.61 13.69 -1.93
N ASP A 207 -1.43 14.09 -2.91
CA ASP A 207 -1.75 15.50 -3.23
C ASP A 207 -0.55 16.37 -3.64
N VAL A 208 0.64 15.79 -3.84
CA VAL A 208 1.84 16.48 -4.32
C VAL A 208 2.01 16.24 -5.82
N LEU A 209 2.20 17.32 -6.59
CA LEU A 209 2.49 17.25 -8.02
C LEU A 209 3.84 16.54 -8.24
N LEU A 210 3.92 15.68 -9.26
CA LEU A 210 5.17 15.02 -9.62
C LEU A 210 6.32 16.03 -9.81
N GLU A 211 7.48 15.70 -9.26
CA GLU A 211 8.64 16.59 -9.23
C GLU A 211 9.35 16.72 -10.58
N ARG A 212 9.24 15.69 -11.44
CA ARG A 212 9.91 15.62 -12.74
C ARG A 212 9.06 14.95 -13.80
N TYR A 213 9.44 15.15 -15.05
CA TYR A 213 8.92 14.41 -16.18
C TYR A 213 9.45 12.96 -16.22
N ALA A 214 8.62 12.07 -16.77
CA ALA A 214 9.07 10.79 -17.31
C ALA A 214 10.00 11.01 -18.51
N LYS A 215 10.94 10.10 -18.73
CA LYS A 215 11.96 10.17 -19.77
C LYS A 215 11.96 8.94 -20.69
N THR A 216 12.19 9.18 -21.97
CA THR A 216 12.52 8.10 -22.91
C THR A 216 13.88 7.49 -22.56
N LYS A 217 14.19 6.32 -23.13
CA LYS A 217 15.50 5.66 -22.96
C LYS A 217 16.68 6.51 -23.46
N THR A 218 16.43 7.51 -24.31
CA THR A 218 17.45 8.45 -24.81
C THR A 218 17.57 9.70 -23.94
N GLY A 219 16.76 9.83 -22.89
CA GLY A 219 16.79 10.93 -21.93
C GLY A 219 15.90 12.13 -22.29
N GLU A 220 15.05 12.01 -23.31
CA GLU A 220 14.08 13.04 -23.65
C GLU A 220 12.88 13.01 -22.69
N GLU A 221 12.47 14.17 -22.20
CA GLU A 221 11.33 14.31 -21.30
C GLU A 221 10.00 14.28 -22.04
N VAL A 222 9.01 13.66 -21.38
CA VAL A 222 7.68 13.41 -21.90
C VAL A 222 6.65 14.08 -21.00
N TYR A 223 5.76 14.88 -21.58
CA TYR A 223 4.67 15.50 -20.84
C TYR A 223 3.64 14.45 -20.37
N PRO A 224 3.10 14.57 -19.14
CA PRO A 224 1.91 13.84 -18.77
C PRO A 224 0.69 14.40 -19.52
N VAL A 225 -0.32 13.55 -19.72
CA VAL A 225 -1.52 13.91 -20.46
C VAL A 225 -2.72 13.95 -19.52
N LYS A 226 -3.52 15.01 -19.60
CA LYS A 226 -4.80 15.14 -18.91
C LYS A 226 -5.94 15.11 -19.91
N ILE A 227 -6.88 14.18 -19.73
CA ILE A 227 -8.10 14.13 -20.55
C ILE A 227 -9.03 15.24 -20.08
N THR A 228 -9.38 16.15 -21.00
CA THR A 228 -10.27 17.29 -20.74
C THR A 228 -11.73 16.97 -21.04
N ASN A 229 -11.98 16.06 -22.00
CA ASN A 229 -13.32 15.59 -22.35
C ASN A 229 -13.28 14.10 -22.75
N GLN A 230 -13.93 13.25 -21.96
CA GLN A 230 -13.95 11.80 -22.19
C GLN A 230 -14.72 11.40 -23.46
N SER A 231 -15.77 12.14 -23.83
CA SER A 231 -16.60 11.82 -24.99
C SER A 231 -15.88 12.07 -26.31
N THR A 232 -15.10 13.15 -26.38
CA THR A 232 -14.29 13.49 -27.57
C THR A 232 -12.87 12.92 -27.50
N ARG A 233 -12.48 12.37 -26.34
CA ARG A 233 -11.09 12.02 -26.01
C ARG A 233 -10.12 13.20 -26.19
N SER A 234 -10.62 14.42 -25.98
CA SER A 234 -9.78 15.61 -25.94
C SER A 234 -8.82 15.52 -24.76
N TYR A 235 -7.59 15.95 -24.98
CA TYR A 235 -6.51 15.84 -24.02
C TYR A 235 -5.56 17.02 -24.13
N LYS A 236 -4.78 17.24 -23.08
CA LYS A 236 -3.74 18.27 -23.07
C LYS A 236 -2.50 17.82 -22.31
N GLU A 237 -1.33 18.19 -22.81
CA GLU A 237 -0.03 17.91 -22.18
C GLU A 237 0.25 18.85 -20.99
N VAL A 238 0.43 18.31 -19.79
CA VAL A 238 0.47 19.12 -18.57
C VAL A 238 1.90 19.51 -18.22
N ILE A 239 2.13 20.81 -18.03
CA ILE A 239 3.41 21.34 -17.54
C ILE A 239 3.52 21.10 -16.03
N LEU A 240 4.58 20.44 -15.60
CA LEU A 240 4.92 20.16 -14.22
C LEU A 240 5.76 21.29 -13.63
N ASN A 241 5.42 21.76 -12.42
CA ASN A 241 6.17 22.76 -11.66
C ASN A 241 6.52 24.06 -12.42
N GLY A 242 5.76 24.40 -13.46
CA GLY A 242 6.05 25.56 -14.30
C GLY A 242 7.26 25.38 -15.23
N GLU A 243 7.84 24.20 -15.34
CA GLU A 243 9.01 23.95 -16.19
C GLU A 243 8.60 23.17 -17.44
N TYR A 244 9.02 23.60 -18.63
CA TYR A 244 8.78 22.84 -19.86
C TYR A 244 9.66 21.59 -19.93
N ALA A 245 9.14 20.51 -20.52
CA ALA A 245 9.90 19.30 -20.83
C ALA A 245 11.04 19.61 -21.84
N ARG A 246 12.12 18.84 -21.76
CA ARG A 246 13.32 19.01 -22.59
C ARG A 246 13.65 17.82 -23.49
N THR A 247 14.26 18.09 -24.64
CA THR A 247 14.89 17.06 -25.47
C THR A 247 16.14 16.50 -24.78
N ASN A 248 16.68 15.41 -25.32
CA ASN A 248 17.98 14.89 -24.88
C ASN A 248 19.15 15.88 -25.08
N LEU A 249 18.98 16.87 -25.96
CA LEU A 249 19.92 17.98 -26.19
C LEU A 249 19.64 19.19 -25.29
N GLN A 250 18.75 19.06 -24.29
CA GLN A 250 18.33 20.12 -23.36
C GLN A 250 17.52 21.27 -23.98
N GLU A 251 17.05 21.09 -25.22
CA GLU A 251 16.17 22.05 -25.91
C GLU A 251 14.76 21.98 -25.32
N VAL A 252 14.08 23.12 -25.22
CA VAL A 252 12.71 23.20 -24.69
C VAL A 252 11.73 22.61 -25.70
N LYS A 253 10.79 21.78 -25.22
CA LYS A 253 9.64 21.28 -25.97
C LYS A 253 8.38 21.97 -25.47
N TYR A 254 7.54 22.50 -26.34
CA TYR A 254 6.25 23.04 -25.94
C TYR A 254 5.18 21.95 -25.85
N PRO A 255 4.26 22.02 -24.88
CA PRO A 255 3.17 21.06 -24.78
C PRO A 255 2.17 21.24 -25.92
N LEU A 256 1.56 20.13 -26.31
CA LEU A 256 0.55 20.05 -27.37
C LEU A 256 -0.85 19.80 -26.81
N ASP A 257 -1.85 20.38 -27.47
CA ASP A 257 -3.27 20.06 -27.27
C ASP A 257 -3.70 18.86 -28.14
N GLU A 258 -4.99 18.49 -28.09
CA GLU A 258 -5.51 17.37 -28.87
C GLU A 258 -5.45 17.56 -30.40
N TYR A 259 -5.23 18.79 -30.87
CA TYR A 259 -5.13 19.15 -32.29
C TYR A 259 -3.67 19.28 -32.75
N GLY A 260 -2.71 19.08 -31.83
CA GLY A 260 -1.29 19.26 -32.10
C GLY A 260 -0.84 20.72 -32.09
N ASN A 261 -1.66 21.63 -31.55
CA ASN A 261 -1.27 23.02 -31.41
C ASN A 261 -0.41 23.17 -30.15
N GLU A 262 0.72 23.85 -30.28
CA GLU A 262 1.56 24.23 -29.14
C GLU A 262 0.83 25.25 -28.26
N TYR A 263 0.98 25.12 -26.95
CA TYR A 263 0.54 26.13 -26.00
C TYR A 263 1.57 26.39 -24.91
N THR A 264 1.38 27.49 -24.19
CA THR A 264 2.24 27.90 -23.06
C THR A 264 1.48 27.82 -21.75
N LEU A 265 2.20 27.97 -20.65
CA LEU A 265 1.60 28.06 -19.31
C LEU A 265 0.40 29.01 -19.30
N GLU A 266 -0.77 28.46 -18.95
CA GLU A 266 -1.93 29.28 -18.60
C GLU A 266 -1.55 30.12 -17.38
N LEU A 267 -1.40 31.43 -17.57
CA LEU A 267 -1.17 32.35 -16.47
C LEU A 267 -2.29 32.17 -15.44
N PRO A 268 -1.98 32.09 -14.13
CA PRO A 268 -3.02 32.09 -13.12
C PRO A 268 -3.89 33.35 -13.31
N PRO A 269 -5.21 33.27 -13.03
CA PRO A 269 -6.12 34.39 -13.20
C PRO A 269 -5.57 35.63 -12.49
N ALA A 270 -5.71 36.79 -13.15
CA ALA A 270 -5.16 38.07 -12.73
C ALA A 270 -5.37 38.32 -11.23
N GLY A 271 -4.28 38.31 -10.46
CA GLY A 271 -4.32 38.51 -9.00
C GLY A 271 -3.34 37.65 -8.20
N LYS A 272 -2.72 36.62 -8.80
CA LYS A 272 -1.55 35.93 -8.24
C LYS A 272 -0.28 36.41 -8.95
N VAL A 273 0.74 36.72 -8.15
CA VAL A 273 1.84 37.64 -8.43
C VAL A 273 2.63 37.27 -9.70
N LYS A 274 2.85 38.29 -10.54
CA LYS A 274 3.58 38.26 -11.82
C LYS A 274 5.11 38.14 -11.65
N ASP A 275 5.61 38.35 -10.44
CA ASP A 275 7.04 38.55 -10.15
C ASP A 275 7.83 37.25 -9.89
N SER A 276 7.24 36.07 -10.08
CA SER A 276 7.91 34.78 -9.87
C SER A 276 8.22 34.00 -11.14
N PHE A 277 7.92 34.54 -12.33
CA PHE A 277 8.25 33.85 -13.59
C PHE A 277 9.58 34.39 -14.16
N PRO A 278 10.60 33.53 -14.34
CA PRO A 278 11.84 33.91 -15.00
C PRO A 278 11.60 34.55 -16.37
N GLU A 279 12.49 35.45 -16.80
CA GLU A 279 12.53 35.90 -18.20
C GLU A 279 12.68 34.69 -19.13
N GLY A 280 11.79 34.56 -20.14
CA GLY A 280 11.74 33.42 -21.07
C GLY A 280 10.42 32.65 -21.09
N TYR A 281 9.45 33.01 -20.25
CA TYR A 281 8.15 32.32 -20.09
C TYR A 281 7.05 32.79 -21.03
N TYR A 282 7.36 33.70 -21.95
CA TYR A 282 6.43 34.23 -22.93
C TYR A 282 7.01 34.01 -24.32
N PHE A 283 6.17 33.65 -25.27
CA PHE A 283 6.53 33.84 -26.67
C PHE A 283 6.97 35.30 -26.86
N PRO A 284 8.12 35.57 -27.48
CA PRO A 284 8.31 36.85 -28.12
C PRO A 284 7.07 37.07 -29.00
N LEU A 285 6.48 38.26 -28.98
CA LEU A 285 5.34 38.66 -29.83
C LEU A 285 5.53 38.37 -31.34
N GLU A 286 6.73 37.92 -31.72
CA GLU A 286 7.23 37.67 -33.06
C GLU A 286 7.17 36.19 -33.49
N TYR A 287 6.87 35.24 -32.59
CA TYR A 287 6.61 33.85 -32.96
C TYR A 287 5.10 33.62 -33.07
N PRO A 288 4.53 33.51 -34.28
CA PRO A 288 3.18 33.02 -34.41
C PRO A 288 3.10 31.62 -33.79
N ILE A 289 2.08 31.36 -32.98
CA ILE A 289 1.62 30.00 -32.71
C ILE A 289 1.14 29.50 -34.08
N THR A 290 2.06 28.90 -34.83
CA THR A 290 1.79 28.50 -36.20
C THR A 290 0.99 27.21 -36.18
N ASN A 291 -0.28 27.31 -36.58
CA ASN A 291 -1.03 26.17 -37.13
C ASN A 291 -0.47 25.80 -38.53
N ASP A 292 0.84 25.60 -38.64
CA ASP A 292 1.44 25.24 -39.92
C ASP A 292 1.35 23.73 -40.11
N ASN A 293 0.15 23.28 -40.51
CA ASN A 293 -0.06 22.07 -41.31
C ASN A 293 -0.45 22.47 -42.74
#